data_AF-A0AAX1G0R7-F1
#
_entry.id   AF-A0AAX1G0R7-F1
#
_cell.length_a   1.000
_cell.length_b   1.000
_cell.length_c   1.000
_cell.angle_alpha   90.00
_cell.angle_beta   90.00
_cell.angle_gamma   90.00
#
_symmetry.space_group_name_H-M   'P 1'
#
loop_
_entity.id
_entity.type
_entity.pdbx_description
1 polymer ?
#
loop_
_entity_poly.entity_id
_entity_poly.type
_entity_poly.pdbx_seq_one_letter_code
_entity_poly.pdbx_strand_id
1 'polypeptide(L)'
;MKPAWVSIHPGDEVTWVMDSDYRDDFKVLEVFVHPHLTDDLGEPLLMGLLKPLNPEHFCSLMLAAEHPVPPSQLRVEVPLAMLVPVVTRTVH
;
A
#
# COMPACT_ATOMS: atom_id res chain seq x y z
N MET A 1 9.43 21.25 -0.60
CA MET A 1 8.80 20.33 -1.57
C MET A 1 7.66 19.64 -0.84
N LYS A 2 6.40 19.76 -1.29
CA LYS A 2 5.30 18.98 -0.70
C LYS A 2 5.50 17.51 -1.09
N PRO A 3 5.44 16.56 -0.16
CA PRO A 3 5.53 15.15 -0.52
C PRO A 3 4.41 14.80 -1.50
N ALA A 4 4.69 13.93 -2.47
CA ALA A 4 3.72 13.50 -3.49
C ALA A 4 2.53 12.69 -2.91
N TRP A 5 2.44 12.54 -1.59
CA TRP A 5 1.38 11.81 -0.87
C TRP A 5 -0.01 12.45 -1.06
N VAL A 6 -0.07 13.72 -1.49
CA VAL A 6 -1.33 14.47 -1.66
C VAL A 6 -2.15 13.97 -2.87
N SER A 7 -1.71 12.94 -3.59
CA SER A 7 -2.40 12.49 -4.82
C SER A 7 -2.84 11.03 -4.82
N ILE A 8 -2.67 10.27 -3.74
CA ILE A 8 -3.14 8.88 -3.67
C ILE A 8 -4.60 8.84 -3.22
N HIS A 9 -5.46 8.22 -4.04
CA HIS A 9 -6.89 8.10 -3.80
C HIS A 9 -7.35 6.63 -3.90
N PRO A 10 -8.52 6.29 -3.32
CA PRO A 10 -9.17 5.02 -3.58
C PRO A 10 -9.35 4.76 -5.08
N GLY A 11 -8.95 3.58 -5.54
CA GLY A 11 -8.94 3.19 -6.94
C GLY A 11 -7.59 3.38 -7.64
N ASP A 12 -6.63 4.08 -7.05
CA ASP A 12 -5.28 4.19 -7.61
C ASP A 12 -4.52 2.87 -7.49
N GLU A 13 -3.59 2.67 -8.43
CA GLU A 13 -2.60 1.60 -8.33
C GLU A 13 -1.30 2.17 -7.80
N VAL A 14 -0.74 1.50 -6.81
CA VAL A 14 0.45 1.92 -6.09
C VAL A 14 1.41 0.75 -5.96
N THR A 15 2.69 1.03 -6.07
CA THR A 15 3.73 0.11 -5.64
C THR A 15 4.03 0.39 -4.17
N TRP A 16 4.06 -0.65 -3.34
CA TRP A 16 4.58 -0.55 -1.98
C TRP A 16 6.10 -0.69 -2.01
N VAL A 17 6.81 0.34 -1.53
CA VAL A 17 8.27 0.36 -1.44
C VAL A 17 8.68 0.04 0.00
N MET A 18 9.31 -1.12 0.19
CA MET A 18 10.05 -1.44 1.42
C MET A 18 11.55 -1.41 1.14
N ASP A 19 12.38 -1.31 2.18
CA ASP A 19 13.85 -1.45 2.10
C ASP A 19 14.33 -2.87 1.74
N SER A 20 13.47 -3.67 1.14
CA SER A 20 13.73 -5.03 0.64
C SER A 20 13.54 -5.06 -0.87
N ASP A 21 14.15 -6.00 -1.57
CA ASP A 21 13.94 -6.22 -3.01
C ASP A 21 12.49 -6.57 -3.40
N TYR A 22 11.60 -6.70 -2.40
CA TYR A 22 10.17 -6.88 -2.59
C TYR A 22 9.54 -5.66 -3.27
N ARG A 23 8.92 -5.91 -4.43
CA ARG A 23 8.15 -4.93 -5.18
C ARG A 23 6.91 -5.60 -5.75
N ASP A 24 5.75 -5.15 -5.29
CA ASP A 24 4.45 -5.56 -5.83
C ASP A 24 3.56 -4.33 -6.01
N ASP A 25 2.61 -4.48 -6.92
CA ASP A 25 1.59 -3.48 -7.18
C ASP A 25 0.28 -3.85 -6.47
N PHE A 26 -0.38 -2.81 -5.97
CA PHE A 26 -1.57 -2.89 -5.15
C PHE A 26 -2.62 -1.92 -5.65
N LYS A 27 -3.89 -2.29 -5.44
CA LYS A 27 -5.02 -1.37 -5.58
C LYS A 27 -5.31 -0.72 -4.24
N VAL A 28 -5.44 0.61 -4.22
CA VAL A 28 -5.91 1.34 -3.04
C VAL A 28 -7.41 1.15 -2.92
N LEU A 29 -7.87 0.59 -1.80
CA LEU A 29 -9.29 0.43 -1.48
C LEU A 29 -9.83 1.62 -0.71
N GLU A 30 -9.03 2.16 0.23
CA GLU A 30 -9.41 3.26 1.11
C GLU A 30 -8.17 4.02 1.57
N VAL A 31 -8.33 5.31 1.87
CA VAL A 31 -7.32 6.15 2.53
C VAL A 31 -7.95 6.71 3.78
N PHE A 32 -7.30 6.53 4.93
CA PHE A 32 -7.84 6.94 6.22
C PHE A 32 -6.73 7.41 7.17
N VAL A 33 -7.12 8.16 8.21
CA VAL A 33 -6.23 8.54 9.31
C VAL A 33 -6.27 7.44 10.35
N HIS A 34 -5.12 6.86 10.71
CA HIS A 34 -5.07 5.82 11.72
C HIS A 34 -5.38 6.41 13.11
N PRO A 35 -6.27 5.79 13.92
CA PRO A 35 -6.75 6.39 15.17
C PRO A 35 -5.69 6.52 16.27
N HIS A 36 -4.59 5.75 16.17
CA HIS A 36 -3.58 5.63 17.23
C HIS A 36 -2.13 5.75 16.75
N LEU A 37 -1.90 5.94 15.44
CA LEU A 37 -0.54 6.02 14.89
C LEU A 37 -0.26 7.45 14.45
N THR A 38 0.94 7.91 14.76
CA THR A 38 1.46 9.21 14.36
C THR A 38 2.77 9.02 13.61
N ASP A 39 3.12 9.97 12.75
CA ASP A 39 4.44 10.04 12.13
C ASP A 39 5.52 10.53 13.11
N ASP A 40 6.76 10.65 12.61
CA ASP A 40 7.92 11.11 13.40
C ASP A 40 7.78 12.54 13.93
N LEU A 41 6.84 13.33 13.40
CA LEU A 41 6.52 14.68 13.85
C LEU A 41 5.35 14.71 14.84
N GLY A 42 4.75 13.55 15.15
CA GLY A 42 3.58 13.43 16.02
C GLY A 42 2.25 13.72 15.31
N GLU A 43 2.24 13.88 13.99
CA GLU A 43 1.02 14.12 13.22
C GLU A 43 0.28 12.81 12.94
N PRO A 44 -1.06 12.79 12.91
CA PRO A 44 -1.82 11.59 12.63
C PRO A 44 -1.41 10.93 11.30
N LEU A 45 -1.11 9.62 11.36
CA LEU A 45 -0.58 8.89 10.22
C LEU A 45 -1.68 8.56 9.21
N LEU A 46 -1.47 8.93 7.95
CA LEU A 46 -2.33 8.51 6.84
C LEU A 46 -1.95 7.10 6.37
N MET A 47 -2.95 6.23 6.31
CA MET A 47 -2.83 4.84 5.91
C MET A 47 -3.68 4.56 4.67
N GLY A 48 -3.19 3.65 3.84
CA GLY A 48 -3.89 3.10 2.69
C GLY A 48 -4.28 1.66 3.00
N LEU A 49 -5.56 1.34 2.84
CA LEU A 49 -6.03 -0.04 2.81
C LEU A 49 -5.83 -0.58 1.40
N LEU A 50 -4.98 -1.59 1.25
CA LEU A 50 -4.52 -2.08 -0.03
C LEU A 50 -4.99 -3.51 -0.30
N LYS A 51 -5.23 -3.80 -1.58
CA LYS A 51 -5.40 -5.15 -2.10
C LYS A 51 -4.27 -5.46 -3.09
N PRO A 52 -3.51 -6.55 -2.91
CA PRO A 52 -2.49 -6.93 -3.90
C PRO A 52 -3.13 -7.22 -5.25
N LEU A 53 -2.51 -6.74 -6.34
CA LEU A 53 -2.91 -7.10 -7.70
C LEU A 53 -2.50 -8.53 -8.05
N ASN A 54 -1.42 -9.03 -7.44
CA ASN A 54 -1.01 -10.43 -7.49
C ASN A 54 -1.00 -11.05 -6.08
N PRO A 55 -2.17 -11.50 -5.58
CA PRO A 55 -2.28 -12.09 -4.25
C PRO A 55 -1.42 -13.34 -4.04
N GLU A 56 -1.21 -14.17 -5.07
CA GLU A 56 -0.42 -15.40 -4.96
C GLU A 56 1.05 -15.09 -4.72
N HIS A 57 1.59 -14.15 -5.49
CA HIS A 57 2.96 -13.65 -5.32
C HIS A 57 3.13 -13.00 -3.94
N PHE A 58 2.19 -12.12 -3.56
CA PHE A 58 2.17 -11.51 -2.23
C PHE A 58 2.18 -12.58 -1.12
N CYS A 59 1.29 -13.56 -1.17
CA CYS A 59 1.21 -14.64 -0.18
C CYS A 59 2.52 -15.45 -0.12
N SER A 60 3.11 -15.77 -1.27
CA SER A 60 4.33 -16.58 -1.33
C SER A 60 5.55 -15.90 -0.69
N LEU A 61 5.57 -14.57 -0.65
CA LEU A 61 6.70 -13.77 -0.16
C LEU A 61 6.48 -13.21 1.25
N MET A 62 5.27 -12.75 1.55
CA MET A 62 4.94 -12.08 2.82
C MET A 62 4.31 -13.01 3.85
N LEU A 63 3.61 -14.06 3.41
CA LEU A 63 2.92 -15.01 4.28
C LEU A 63 3.64 -16.36 4.30
N ALA A 64 4.91 -16.36 4.72
CA ALA A 64 5.58 -17.57 5.23
C ALA A 64 4.90 -18.12 6.52
N ALA A 65 3.73 -17.58 6.89
CA ALA A 65 3.02 -17.81 8.13
C ALA A 65 2.09 -19.02 8.02
N GLU A 66 2.08 -19.79 9.11
CA GLU A 66 1.38 -21.07 9.32
C GLU A 66 -0.15 -21.05 9.11
N HIS A 67 -0.74 -19.90 8.76
CA HIS A 67 -2.16 -19.73 8.47
C HIS A 67 -2.37 -19.05 7.10
N PRO A 68 -2.76 -19.81 6.06
CA PRO A 68 -3.05 -19.24 4.75
C PRO A 68 -4.35 -18.40 4.83
N VAL A 69 -4.21 -17.08 4.74
CA VAL A 69 -5.36 -16.19 4.50
C VAL A 69 -5.79 -16.39 3.04
N PRO A 70 -7.09 -16.58 2.76
CA PRO A 70 -7.57 -16.67 1.38
C PRO A 70 -7.13 -15.43 0.58
N PRO A 71 -6.55 -15.59 -0.61
CA PRO A 71 -6.13 -14.49 -1.47
C PRO A 71 -7.20 -13.40 -1.70
N SER A 72 -8.47 -13.79 -1.69
CA SER A 72 -9.63 -12.91 -1.86
C SER A 72 -9.90 -11.99 -0.66
N GLN A 73 -9.39 -12.33 0.52
CA GLN A 73 -9.59 -11.59 1.77
C GLN A 73 -8.35 -10.79 2.18
N LEU A 74 -7.26 -10.88 1.41
CA LEU A 74 -6.01 -10.25 1.75
C LEU A 74 -6.13 -8.73 1.61
N ARG A 75 -6.01 -8.06 2.76
CA ARG A 75 -5.98 -6.61 2.86
C ARG A 75 -4.80 -6.21 3.75
N VAL A 76 -4.08 -5.18 3.34
CA VAL A 76 -2.91 -4.70 4.07
C VAL A 76 -3.06 -3.21 4.32
N GLU A 77 -2.78 -2.76 5.53
CA GLU A 77 -2.74 -1.35 5.87
C GLU A 77 -1.29 -0.87 5.79
N VAL A 78 -1.03 0.12 4.94
CA VAL A 78 0.32 0.63 4.69
C VAL A 78 0.35 2.15 4.82
N PRO A 79 1.36 2.75 5.47
CA PRO A 79 1.52 4.19 5.50
C PRO A 79 1.63 4.77 4.10
N LEU A 80 0.90 5.85 3.81
CA LEU A 80 0.93 6.50 2.49
C LEU A 80 2.34 6.93 2.07
N ALA A 81 3.19 7.23 3.05
CA ALA A 81 4.58 7.61 2.83
C ALA A 81 5.42 6.51 2.14
N MET A 82 5.00 5.24 2.25
CA MET A 82 5.68 4.09 1.65
C MET A 82 5.11 3.70 0.28
N LEU A 83 4.13 4.44 -0.22
CA LEU A 83 3.43 4.14 -1.46
C LEU A 83 3.86 5.08 -2.58
N VAL A 84 4.13 4.49 -3.74
CA VAL A 84 4.45 5.23 -4.96
C VAL A 84 3.35 4.96 -5.99
N PRO A 85 2.65 6.00 -6.51
CA PRO A 85 1.68 5.82 -7.58
C PRO A 85 2.30 5.13 -8.81
N VAL A 86 1.62 4.13 -9.33
CA VAL A 86 1.95 3.53 -10.63
C VAL A 86 1.49 4.53 -11.69
N VAL A 87 2.38 5.43 -12.11
CA VAL A 87 2.10 6.35 -13.21
C VAL A 87 2.10 5.55 -14.51
N THR A 88 0.92 5.08 -14.92
CA THR A 88 0.71 4.68 -16.31
C THR A 88 0.82 5.94 -17.15
N ARG A 89 1.99 6.16 -17.77
CA ARG A 89 2.11 7.15 -18.84
C ARG A 89 1.24 6.69 -19.99
N THR A 90 -0.03 7.10 -20.00
CA THR A 90 -0.82 7.13 -21.23
C THR A 90 -0.19 8.23 -22.08
N VAL A 91 0.69 7.84 -22.99
CA VAL A 91 1.16 8.73 -24.06
C VAL A 91 -0.04 8.92 -24.97
N HIS A 92 -0.69 10.08 -24.86
CA HIS A 92 -1.74 10.51 -25.80
C HIS A 92 -1.14 10.81 -27.17
#